data_AF-A0A667W7P4-F1
#
_entry.id   AF-A0A667W7P4-F1
#
_cell.length_a   1.000
_cell.length_b   1.000
_cell.length_c   1.000
_cell.angle_alpha   90.00
_cell.angle_beta   90.00
_cell.angle_gamma   90.00
#
_symmetry.space_group_name_H-M   'P 1'
#
loop_
_entity.id
_entity.type
_entity.pdbx_description
1 polymer ?
#
loop_
_entity_poly.entity_id
_entity_poly.type
_entity_poly.pdbx_seq_one_letter_code
_entity_poly.pdbx_strand_id
1 'polypeptide(L)' 'CNLSERSCASLASALSSNPSHLRELDLSYNHPGDSGVKLLSAGLEDPTWRLEALRYGETHTMSSRGLRSIVSC' A
#
# COMPACT_ATOMS: atom_id res chain seq x y z
N CYS A 1 10.15 -11.55 7.00
CA CYS A 1 9.27 -10.77 7.90
C CYS A 1 7.84 -11.26 7.71
N ASN A 2 7.06 -11.39 8.78
CA ASN A 2 5.62 -11.71 8.66
C ASN A 2 4.82 -10.45 8.98
N LEU A 3 4.78 -9.49 8.04
CA LEU A 3 3.83 -8.38 8.18
C LEU A 3 2.42 -8.97 8.15
N SER A 4 1.71 -8.76 9.25
CA SER A 4 0.29 -9.06 9.45
C SER A 4 -0.55 -7.80 9.23
N GLU A 5 -1.88 -7.93 9.15
CA GLU A 5 -2.81 -6.78 9.02
C GLU A 5 -2.51 -5.65 10.02
N ARG A 6 -2.28 -6.00 11.30
CA ARG A 6 -1.97 -5.02 12.35
C ARG A 6 -0.72 -4.21 12.04
N SER A 7 0.32 -4.85 11.51
CA SER A 7 1.54 -4.15 11.12
C SER A 7 1.36 -3.29 9.86
N CYS A 8 0.39 -3.60 8.98
CA CYS A 8 0.06 -2.74 7.85
C CYS A 8 -0.57 -1.42 8.30
N ALA A 9 -1.42 -1.45 9.34
CA ALA A 9 -1.97 -0.23 9.94
C ALA A 9 -0.86 0.65 10.55
N SER A 10 0.10 0.05 11.26
CA SER A 10 1.26 0.77 11.78
C SER A 10 2.13 1.36 10.67
N LEU A 11 2.34 0.61 9.59
CA LEU A 11 3.11 1.06 8.43
C LEU A 11 2.42 2.25 7.73
N ALA A 12 1.11 2.18 7.54
CA ALA A 12 0.33 3.27 6.96
C ALA A 12 0.39 4.55 7.83
N SER A 13 0.26 4.40 9.15
CA SER A 13 0.40 5.52 10.08
C SER A 13 1.79 6.15 10.01
N ALA A 14 2.85 5.33 9.94
CA ALA A 14 4.21 5.82 9.80
C ALA A 14 4.44 6.57 8.48
N LEU A 15 3.90 6.06 7.36
CA LEU A 15 3.99 6.70 6.05
C LEU A 15 3.21 8.02 5.98
N SER A 16 2.07 8.10 6.66
CA SER A 16 1.27 9.33 6.74
C SER A 16 1.90 10.38 7.66
N SER A 17 2.38 9.97 8.84
CA SER A 17 3.01 10.89 9.81
C SER A 17 4.39 11.38 9.36
N ASN A 18 5.08 10.60 8.53
CA ASN A 18 6.35 10.97 7.95
C ASN A 18 6.33 10.65 6.46
N PRO A 19 5.81 11.56 5.61
CA PRO A 19 5.69 11.34 4.17
C PRO A 19 7.08 11.09 3.58
N SER A 20 7.38 9.81 3.41
CA SER A 20 8.69 9.35 2.98
C SER A 20 8.86 9.59 1.48
N HIS A 21 10.10 9.54 1.00
CA HIS A 21 10.39 9.51 -0.43
C HIS A 21 10.17 8.12 -1.05
N LEU A 22 9.54 7.19 -0.31
CA LEU A 22 9.30 5.83 -0.75
C LEU A 22 8.31 5.85 -1.92
N ARG A 23 8.77 5.38 -3.08
CA ARG A 23 7.95 5.27 -4.31
C ARG A 23 7.40 3.88 -4.53
N GLU A 24 8.08 2.85 -4.05
CA GLU A 24 7.66 1.46 -4.20
C GLU A 24 7.69 0.77 -2.85
N LEU A 25 6.61 0.07 -2.52
CA LEU A 25 6.51 -0.75 -1.33
C LEU A 25 6.22 -2.18 -1.75
N ASP A 26 7.14 -3.08 -1.40
CA ASP A 26 7.03 -4.50 -1.75
C ASP A 26 6.69 -5.36 -0.52
N LEU A 27 5.52 -5.99 -0.57
CA LEU A 27 4.96 -6.90 0.41
C LEU A 27 4.74 -8.31 -0.17
N SER A 28 5.35 -8.66 -1.30
CA SER A 28 5.12 -9.92 -2.04
C SER A 28 5.34 -11.18 -1.19
N TYR A 29 6.29 -11.13 -0.26
CA TYR A 29 6.61 -12.20 0.69
C TYR A 29 6.02 -12.00 2.09
N ASN A 30 4.96 -11.20 2.21
CA ASN A 30 4.26 -10.96 3.46
C ASN A 30 2.80 -11.40 3.36
N HIS A 31 2.10 -11.35 4.50
CA HIS A 31 0.69 -11.70 4.59
C HIS A 31 -0.11 -10.47 5.07
N PRO A 32 -0.14 -9.38 4.27
CA PRO A 32 -0.81 -8.15 4.68
C PRO A 32 -2.32 -8.34 4.90
N GLY A 33 -2.91 -9.40 4.33
CA GLY A 33 -4.36 -9.64 4.35
C GLY A 33 -5.12 -8.60 3.53
N ASP A 34 -6.39 -8.88 3.26
CA ASP A 34 -7.22 -7.99 2.44
C ASP A 34 -7.40 -6.61 3.10
N SER A 35 -7.53 -6.56 4.43
CA SER A 35 -7.68 -5.27 5.12
C SER A 35 -6.39 -4.46 5.14
N GLY A 36 -5.23 -5.11 5.27
CA GLY A 36 -3.93 -4.43 5.20
C GLY A 36 -3.64 -3.88 3.81
N VAL A 37 -3.97 -4.63 2.76
CA VAL A 37 -3.89 -4.16 1.37
C VAL A 37 -4.82 -2.97 1.13
N LYS A 38 -6.07 -3.03 1.62
CA LYS A 38 -7.02 -1.92 1.50
C LYS A 38 -6.53 -0.65 2.21
N LEU A 39 -5.91 -0.78 3.38
CA LEU A 39 -5.35 0.33 4.14
C LEU A 39 -4.19 1.00 3.41
N LEU A 40 -3.28 0.21 2.84
CA LEU A 40 -2.12 0.73 2.12
C LEU A 40 -2.48 1.29 0.74
N SER A 41 -3.50 0.72 0.07
CA SER A 41 -4.02 1.25 -1.19
C SER A 41 -4.77 2.57 -1.02
N ALA A 42 -5.47 2.80 0.09
CA ALA A 42 -6.01 4.13 0.39
C ALA A 42 -4.90 5.18 0.52
N GLY A 43 -3.74 4.79 1.05
CA GLY A 43 -2.56 5.67 1.10
C GLY A 43 -1.96 5.99 -0.28
N LEU A 44 -2.11 5.11 -1.28
CA LEU A 44 -1.71 5.41 -2.67
C LEU A 44 -2.57 6.50 -3.32
N GLU A 45 -3.79 6.71 -2.82
CA GLU A 45 -4.68 7.78 -3.28
C GLU A 45 -4.40 9.11 -2.57
N ASP A 46 -3.71 9.06 -1.43
CA ASP A 46 -3.36 10.23 -0.66
C ASP A 46 -2.18 10.99 -1.33
N PRO A 47 -2.36 12.25 -1.74
CA PRO A 47 -1.29 13.02 -2.38
C PRO A 47 -0.12 13.36 -1.45
N THR A 48 -0.28 13.19 -0.13
CA THR A 48 0.81 13.34 0.83
C THR A 48 1.78 12.17 0.75
N TRP A 49 1.31 11.00 0.33
CA TRP A 49 2.17 9.85 0.09
C TRP A 49 2.84 10.01 -1.27
N ARG A 50 4.13 9.69 -1.32
CA ARG A 50 4.91 9.66 -2.57
C ARG A 50 4.99 8.27 -3.17
N LEU A 51 4.15 7.37 -2.67
CA LEU A 51 4.11 5.99 -3.11
C LEU A 51 3.42 5.91 -4.48
N GLU A 52 4.09 5.28 -5.44
CA GLU A 52 3.63 5.11 -6.81
C GLU A 52 3.22 3.67 -7.11
N ALA A 53 3.81 2.70 -6.40
CA ALA A 53 3.50 1.28 -6.53
C ALA A 53 3.50 0.55 -5.17
N LEU A 54 2.54 -0.36 -5.03
CA LEU A 54 2.45 -1.34 -3.95
C LEU A 54 2.42 -2.74 -4.58
N ARG A 55 3.36 -3.61 -4.20
CA ARG A 55 3.40 -5.02 -4.61
C ARG A 55 2.97 -5.89 -3.44
N TYR A 56 2.08 -6.85 -3.66
CA TYR A 56 1.69 -7.83 -2.63
C TYR A 56 1.29 -9.15 -3.30
N GLY A 57 1.60 -10.28 -2.63
CA GLY A 57 1.47 -11.62 -3.23
C GLY A 57 2.43 -11.88 -4.40
N GLU A 58 2.39 -13.09 -4.96
CA GLU A 58 3.36 -13.55 -5.96
C GLU A 58 3.26 -12.85 -7.33
N THR A 59 2.18 -12.10 -7.61
CA THR A 59 1.94 -11.50 -8.94
C THR A 59 1.15 -10.18 -8.97
N HIS A 60 0.64 -9.67 -7.85
CA HIS A 60 -0.21 -8.47 -7.87
C HIS A 60 0.60 -7.19 -7.59
N THR A 61 0.63 -6.30 -8.58
CA THR A 61 1.20 -4.95 -8.46
C THR A 61 0.09 -3.93 -8.66
N MET A 62 -0.15 -3.11 -7.65
CA MET A 62 -1.07 -1.98 -7.72
C MET A 62 -0.26 -0.70 -7.94
N SER A 63 -0.52 -0.02 -9.05
CA SER A 63 0.05 1.30 -9.32
C SER A 63 -1.02 2.38 -9.12
N SER A 64 -0.61 3.56 -8.66
CA SER A 64 -1.48 4.74 -8.55
C SER A 64 -2.18 5.11 -9.87
N ARG A 65 -1.60 4.71 -11.02
CA ARG A 65 -2.22 4.85 -12.35
C ARG A 65 -3.38 3.86 -12.60
N GLY A 66 -3.35 2.69 -11.99
CA GLY A 66 -4.38 1.64 -12.12
C GLY A 66 -5.59 1.81 -11.18
N LEU A 67 -5.41 2.52 -10.07
CA LEU A 67 -6.48 2.82 -9.10
C LEU A 67 -7.60 3.69 -9.68
N ARG A 68 -7.32 4.55 -10.67
CA ARG A 68 -8.35 5.35 -11.37
C ARG A 68 -9.43 4.50 -12.07
N SER A 69 -9.17 3.24 -12.39
CA SER A 69 -10.18 2.35 -12.99
C SER A 69 -10.95 1.51 -11.98
N ILE A 70 -10.53 1.41 -10.71
CA ILE A 70 -11.16 0.52 -9.73
C ILE A 70 -12.12 1.28 -8.80
N VAL A 71 -11.92 2.59 -8.61
CA VAL A 71 -12.82 3.45 -7.80
C VAL A 71 -13.96 4.06 -8.63
N SER A 72 -14.10 3.67 -9.90
CA SER A 72 -15.14 4.17 -10.82
C SER A 72 -16.28 3.17 -11.10
N CYS A 73 -16.59 2.28 -10.15
CA CYS A 73 -17.83 1.50 -10.17
C CYS A 73 -18.85 2.08 -9.18
#